data_AF-A0AAN4WVR1-F1
#
_entry.id   AF-A0AAN4WVR1-F1
#
_cell.length_a   1.000
_cell.length_b   1.000
_cell.length_c   1.000
_cell.angle_alpha   90.00
_cell.angle_beta   90.00
_cell.angle_gamma   90.00
#
_symmetry.space_group_name_H-M   'P 1'
#
loop_
_entity.id
_entity.type
_entity.pdbx_description
1 polymer ?
#
loop_
_entity_poly.entity_id
_entity_poly.type
_entity_poly.pdbx_seq_one_letter_code
_entity_poly.pdbx_strand_id
1 'polypeptide(L)'
;MIDHVRPAQLTEWLAATPVGARLLVLDVREPWELQTASVAAEDGFDVAAIPMGELPLRLAELDRDRPTACLCHHGVRSLRVANYLDQQGFDRVANISGGIDAWSHERDAAVPRY
;
A
#
# COMPACT_ATOMS: atom_id res chain seq x y z
N MET A 1 12.46 -1.31 9.35
CA MET A 1 11.53 -2.19 10.11
C MET A 1 10.17 -2.02 9.47
N ILE A 2 9.50 -3.11 9.11
CA ILE A 2 8.26 -3.06 8.34
C ILE A 2 7.08 -3.16 9.30
N ASP A 3 6.18 -2.18 9.24
CA ASP A 3 4.95 -2.21 10.01
C ASP A 3 3.92 -3.15 9.36
N HIS A 4 3.11 -3.79 10.18
CA HIS A 4 1.99 -4.62 9.72
C HIS A 4 0.69 -3.94 10.12
N VAL A 5 -0.03 -3.40 9.14
CA VAL A 5 -1.20 -2.54 9.37
C VAL A 5 -2.43 -3.19 8.76
N ARG A 6 -3.52 -3.29 9.51
CA ARG A 6 -4.83 -3.69 8.96
C ARG A 6 -5.50 -2.50 8.26
N PRO A 7 -6.37 -2.72 7.25
CA PRO A 7 -7.07 -1.62 6.57
C PRO A 7 -7.80 -0.65 7.53
N ALA A 8 -8.42 -1.18 8.59
CA ALA A 8 -9.07 -0.36 9.63
C ALA A 8 -8.08 0.55 10.40
N GLN A 9 -6.82 0.14 10.51
CA GLN A 9 -5.78 0.85 11.29
C GLN A 9 -4.99 1.85 10.43
N LEU A 10 -5.24 1.93 9.12
CA LEU A 10 -4.48 2.78 8.23
C LEU A 10 -4.55 4.26 8.63
N THR A 11 -5.71 4.72 9.11
CA THR A 11 -5.91 6.10 9.58
C THR A 11 -5.09 6.42 10.83
N GLU A 12 -4.90 5.46 11.72
CA GLU A 12 -4.03 5.61 12.88
C GLU A 12 -2.55 5.64 12.47
N TRP A 13 -2.17 4.75 11.54
CA TRP A 13 -0.81 4.73 10.99
C TRP A 13 -0.45 6.04 10.29
N LEU A 14 -1.44 6.64 9.60
CA LEU A 14 -1.41 7.97 9.01
C LEU A 14 -1.18 9.06 10.05
N ALA A 15 -1.96 9.08 11.13
CA ALA A 15 -1.85 10.08 12.18
C ALA A 15 -0.49 10.05 12.91
N ALA A 16 0.16 8.88 12.95
CA ALA A 16 1.52 8.73 13.48
C ALA A 16 2.63 9.22 12.53
N THR A 17 2.27 9.71 11.34
CA THR A 17 3.20 10.28 10.35
C THR A 17 3.53 11.74 10.71
N PRO A 18 4.75 12.24 10.42
CA PRO A 18 5.06 13.67 10.53
C PRO A 18 4.00 14.57 9.87
N VAL A 19 3.64 15.65 10.55
CA VAL A 19 2.61 16.61 10.11
C VAL A 19 2.95 17.13 8.70
N GLY A 20 2.04 16.92 7.75
CA GLY A 20 2.16 17.39 6.37
C GLY A 20 2.66 16.34 5.37
N ALA A 21 3.16 15.19 5.82
CA ALA A 21 3.50 14.09 4.91
C ALA A 21 2.24 13.36 4.44
N ARG A 22 2.13 13.17 3.13
CA ARG A 22 1.01 12.49 2.49
C ARG A 22 1.41 11.03 2.25
N LEU A 23 0.63 10.08 2.75
CA LEU A 23 0.90 8.65 2.59
C LEU A 23 0.73 8.19 1.14
N LEU A 24 1.53 7.22 0.72
CA LEU A 24 1.27 6.44 -0.48
C LEU A 24 0.72 5.06 -0.11
N VAL A 25 -0.44 4.70 -0.67
CA VAL A 25 -0.87 3.30 -0.79
C VAL A 25 -0.36 2.78 -2.13
N LEU A 26 0.62 1.89 -2.09
CA LEU A 26 1.24 1.29 -3.27
C LEU A 26 0.60 -0.05 -3.58
N ASP A 27 -0.29 -0.10 -4.56
CA ASP A 27 -0.90 -1.32 -5.06
C ASP A 27 0.05 -2.05 -6.01
N VAL A 28 0.48 -3.25 -5.63
CA VAL A 28 1.44 -4.06 -6.38
C VAL A 28 0.82 -5.24 -7.12
N ARG A 29 -0.51 -5.24 -7.22
CA ARG A 29 -1.26 -6.21 -8.00
C ARG A 29 -1.09 -5.95 -9.50
N GLU A 30 -1.50 -6.94 -10.28
CA GLU A 30 -1.47 -6.84 -11.74
C GLU A 30 -2.57 -5.90 -12.25
N PRO A 31 -2.41 -5.25 -13.42
CA PRO A 31 -3.40 -4.30 -13.94
C PRO A 31 -4.81 -4.87 -14.07
N TRP A 32 -4.96 -6.15 -14.41
CA TRP A 32 -6.26 -6.82 -14.53
C TRP A 32 -6.96 -7.00 -13.17
N GLU A 33 -6.21 -7.12 -12.07
CA GLU A 33 -6.77 -7.18 -10.72
C GLU A 33 -7.37 -5.83 -10.33
N LEU A 34 -6.71 -4.73 -10.72
CA LEU A 34 -7.18 -3.36 -10.45
C LEU A 34 -8.45 -3.02 -11.23
N GLN A 35 -8.62 -3.60 -12.43
CA GLN A 35 -9.86 -3.48 -13.21
C GLN A 35 -11.06 -4.16 -12.52
N THR A 36 -10.80 -5.14 -11.65
CA THR A 36 -11.84 -5.88 -10.92
C THR A 36 -12.18 -5.21 -9.59
N ALA A 37 -11.15 -4.75 -8.87
CA ALA A 37 -11.30 -4.05 -7.61
C ALA A 37 -10.14 -3.10 -7.42
N SER A 38 -10.40 -1.86 -7.01
CA SER A 38 -9.36 -0.86 -6.74
C SER A 38 -9.73 0.00 -5.53
N VAL A 39 -8.70 0.50 -4.86
CA VAL A 39 -8.83 1.48 -3.79
C VAL A 39 -8.80 2.87 -4.40
N ALA A 40 -9.78 3.70 -4.06
CA ALA A 40 -9.77 5.11 -4.43
C ALA A 40 -8.84 5.90 -3.51
N ALA A 41 -8.19 6.94 -4.04
CA ALA A 41 -7.53 7.93 -3.20
C ALA A 41 -8.57 8.71 -2.39
N GLU A 42 -8.23 9.04 -1.15
CA GLU A 42 -9.11 9.77 -0.24
C GLU A 42 -8.29 10.76 0.60
N ASP A 43 -8.97 11.57 1.40
CA ASP A 43 -8.30 12.52 2.29
C ASP A 43 -7.37 11.79 3.27
N GLY A 44 -6.06 12.03 3.11
CA GLY A 44 -5.01 11.44 3.94
C GLY A 44 -4.03 10.55 3.19
N PHE A 45 -4.36 10.07 1.98
CA PHE A 45 -3.42 9.30 1.17
C PHE A 45 -3.66 9.36 -0.34
N ASP A 46 -2.60 9.11 -1.11
CA ASP A 46 -2.71 8.83 -2.54
C ASP A 46 -2.56 7.34 -2.81
N VAL A 47 -3.02 6.90 -3.97
CA VAL A 47 -2.86 5.53 -4.46
C VAL A 47 -2.00 5.56 -5.71
N ALA A 48 -1.00 4.69 -5.77
CA ALA A 48 -0.27 4.39 -7.01
C ALA A 48 -0.25 2.89 -7.27
N ALA A 49 -0.17 2.53 -8.54
CA ALA A 49 -0.12 1.14 -8.99
C ALA A 49 1.19 0.86 -9.71
N ILE A 50 1.99 -0.04 -9.14
CA ILE A 50 3.22 -0.55 -9.76
C ILE A 50 3.26 -2.05 -9.53
N PRO A 51 3.02 -2.88 -10.57
CA PRO A 51 3.06 -4.33 -10.44
C PRO A 51 4.38 -4.79 -9.80
N MET A 52 4.31 -5.79 -8.91
CA MET A 52 5.48 -6.26 -8.16
C MET A 52 6.70 -6.57 -9.06
N GLY A 53 6.46 -7.12 -10.25
CA GLY A 53 7.53 -7.45 -11.21
C GLY A 53 8.19 -6.25 -11.88
N GLU A 54 7.50 -5.12 -11.96
CA GLU A 54 7.99 -3.87 -12.58
C GLU A 54 8.68 -2.95 -11.56
N LEU A 55 8.42 -3.16 -10.27
CA LEU A 55 8.87 -2.27 -9.20
C LEU A 55 10.38 -1.97 -9.22
N PRO A 56 11.31 -2.92 -9.46
CA PRO A 56 12.73 -2.60 -9.50
C PRO A 56 13.11 -1.60 -10.60
N LEU A 57 12.41 -1.62 -11.73
CA LEU A 57 12.65 -0.70 -12.85
C LEU A 57 12.01 0.67 -12.63
N ARG A 58 10.96 0.71 -11.81
CA ARG A 58 10.12 1.89 -11.54
C ARG A 58 10.35 2.49 -10.15
N LEU A 59 11.36 2.00 -9.42
CA LEU A 59 11.66 2.43 -8.05
C LEU A 59 11.91 3.95 -7.94
N ALA A 60 12.46 4.56 -8.99
CA ALA A 60 12.72 6.00 -9.05
C ALA A 60 11.45 6.87 -9.15
N GLU A 61 10.28 6.27 -9.41
CA GLU A 61 8.99 6.98 -9.37
C GLU A 61 8.50 7.20 -7.93
N LEU A 62 9.10 6.50 -6.96
CA LEU A 62 8.70 6.54 -5.57
C LEU A 62 9.64 7.45 -4.76
N ASP A 63 9.02 8.25 -3.89
CA ASP A 63 9.72 9.06 -2.91
C ASP A 63 10.07 8.22 -1.68
N ARG A 64 11.36 8.18 -1.30
CA ARG A 64 11.89 7.35 -0.21
C ARG A 64 11.54 7.88 1.17
N ASP A 65 11.35 9.19 1.27
CA ASP A 65 11.03 9.89 2.53
C ASP A 65 9.52 9.83 2.79
N ARG A 66 8.74 9.39 1.80
CA ARG A 66 7.29 9.28 1.87
C ARG A 66 6.86 7.95 2.51
N PRO A 67 6.03 7.97 3.57
CA PRO A 67 5.47 6.76 4.14
C PRO A 67 4.67 5.98 3.10
N THR A 68 5.01 4.70 2.94
CA THR A 68 4.43 3.85 1.89
C THR A 68 3.82 2.59 2.49
N ALA A 69 2.51 2.40 2.29
CA ALA A 69 1.78 1.20 2.66
C ALA A 69 1.54 0.33 1.41
N CYS A 70 2.17 -0.84 1.37
CA CYS A 70 2.06 -1.76 0.24
C CYS A 70 0.76 -2.57 0.33
N LEU A 71 0.02 -2.64 -0.78
CA LEU A 71 -1.23 -3.37 -0.93
C LEU A 71 -1.09 -4.47 -1.98
N CYS A 72 -1.57 -5.67 -1.68
CA CYS A 72 -1.83 -6.68 -2.70
C CYS A 72 -3.17 -7.38 -2.43
N HIS A 73 -3.41 -8.54 -3.03
CA HIS A 73 -4.67 -9.27 -2.82
C HIS A 73 -4.89 -9.73 -1.35
N HIS A 74 -3.92 -10.44 -0.76
CA HIS A 74 -4.02 -10.99 0.62
C HIS A 74 -2.86 -10.58 1.58
N GLY A 75 -2.04 -9.59 1.21
CA GLY A 75 -0.90 -9.16 2.02
C GLY A 75 0.43 -9.90 1.79
N VAL A 76 0.48 -10.95 0.95
CA VAL A 76 1.69 -11.78 0.73
C VAL A 76 2.68 -11.13 -0.23
N ARG A 77 2.21 -10.67 -1.40
CA ARG A 77 3.06 -9.99 -2.41
C ARG A 77 3.51 -8.62 -1.89
N SER A 78 2.61 -7.89 -1.27
CA SER A 78 2.90 -6.59 -0.67
C SER A 78 3.92 -6.68 0.46
N LEU A 79 3.94 -7.76 1.25
CA LEU A 79 5.00 -7.95 2.25
C LEU A 79 6.38 -8.10 1.60
N ARG A 80 6.48 -8.84 0.48
CA ARG A 80 7.75 -8.96 -0.27
C ARG A 80 8.20 -7.61 -0.80
N VAL A 81 7.26 -6.82 -1.34
CA VAL A 81 7.53 -5.46 -1.79
C VAL A 81 7.96 -4.56 -0.62
N ALA A 82 7.26 -4.62 0.52
CA ALA A 82 7.62 -3.83 1.68
C ALA A 82 9.06 -4.13 2.16
N ASN A 83 9.45 -5.41 2.17
CA ASN A 83 10.83 -5.82 2.44
C ASN A 83 11.81 -5.28 1.42
N TYR A 84 11.44 -5.31 0.14
CA TYR A 84 12.28 -4.75 -0.91
C TYR A 84 12.47 -3.24 -0.72
N LEU A 85 11.41 -2.47 -0.47
CA LEU A 85 11.50 -1.03 -0.24
C LEU A 85 12.34 -0.69 1.01
N ASP A 86 12.15 -1.40 2.12
CA ASP A 86 12.96 -1.25 3.34
C ASP A 86 14.46 -1.48 3.04
N GLN A 87 14.79 -2.52 2.25
CA GLN A 87 16.16 -2.78 1.79
C GLN A 87 16.71 -1.70 0.84
N GLN A 88 15.85 -0.99 0.12
CA GLN A 88 16.24 0.13 -0.75
C GLN A 88 16.35 1.47 0.02
N GLY A 89 16.16 1.45 1.35
CA GLY A 89 16.31 2.63 2.20
C GLY A 89 15.10 3.56 2.20
N PHE A 90 13.89 3.01 2.05
CA PHE A 90 12.67 3.76 2.33
C PHE A 90 12.48 3.88 3.84
N ASP A 91 12.21 5.09 4.31
CA ASP A 91 12.24 5.41 5.75
C ASP A 91 11.11 4.73 6.53
N ARG A 92 9.92 4.66 5.94
CA ARG A 92 8.72 4.19 6.63
C ARG A 92 7.82 3.38 5.70
N VAL A 93 7.88 2.06 5.86
CA VAL A 93 7.17 1.11 5.01
C VAL A 93 6.24 0.23 5.84
N ALA A 94 5.02 0.06 5.36
CA ALA A 94 4.05 -0.86 5.93
C ALA A 94 3.57 -1.89 4.91
N ASN A 95 3.16 -3.05 5.39
CA ASN A 95 2.36 -4.01 4.65
C ASN A 95 0.90 -3.96 5.11
N ILE A 96 -0.03 -3.75 4.17
CA ILE A 96 -1.46 -3.85 4.45
C ILE A 96 -1.84 -5.32 4.59
N SER A 97 -2.01 -5.74 5.84
CA SER A 97 -2.20 -7.14 6.23
C SER A 97 -3.63 -7.61 5.92
N GLY A 98 -3.73 -8.70 5.15
CA GLY A 98 -4.99 -9.17 4.58
C GLY A 98 -5.33 -8.55 3.22
N GLY A 99 -4.53 -7.57 2.76
CA GLY A 99 -4.64 -7.00 1.41
C GLY A 99 -5.99 -6.34 1.10
N ILE A 100 -6.33 -6.30 -0.18
CA ILE A 100 -7.58 -5.71 -0.66
C ILE A 100 -8.81 -6.51 -0.24
N ASP A 101 -8.68 -7.82 -0.02
CA ASP A 101 -9.79 -8.62 0.51
C ASP A 101 -10.22 -8.13 1.89
N ALA A 102 -9.24 -7.93 2.80
CA ALA A 102 -9.50 -7.33 4.10
C ALA A 102 -9.98 -5.88 3.98
N TRP A 103 -9.50 -5.13 2.98
CA TRP A 103 -9.92 -3.75 2.75
C TRP A 103 -11.44 -3.65 2.53
N SER A 104 -11.99 -4.56 1.72
CA SER A 104 -13.43 -4.66 1.48
C SER A 104 -14.23 -4.94 2.75
N HIS A 105 -13.67 -5.62 3.74
CA HIS A 105 -14.38 -5.92 5.00
C HIS A 105 -14.25 -4.83 6.04
N GLU A 106 -13.08 -4.18 6.11
CA GLU A 106 -12.69 -3.39 7.28
C GLU A 106 -12.67 -1.90 7.04
N ARG A 107 -12.57 -1.46 5.79
CA ARG A 107 -12.43 -0.04 5.46
C ARG A 107 -13.48 0.44 4.47
N ASP A 108 -13.68 -0.28 3.37
CA ASP A 108 -14.62 0.14 2.33
C ASP A 108 -15.35 -1.05 1.70
N ALA A 109 -16.58 -1.28 2.14
CA ALA A 109 -17.45 -2.34 1.63
C ALA A 109 -17.89 -2.14 0.16
N ALA A 110 -17.64 -0.98 -0.44
CA ALA A 110 -17.90 -0.76 -1.86
C ALA A 110 -16.81 -1.35 -2.76
N VAL A 111 -15.61 -1.66 -2.23
CA VAL A 111 -14.55 -2.31 -2.99
C VAL A 111 -14.95 -3.76 -3.29
N PRO A 112 -15.09 -4.17 -4.57
CA PRO A 112 -15.47 -5.53 -4.91
C PRO A 112 -14.42 -6.56 -4.46
N ARG A 113 -14.87 -7.80 -4.29
CA ARG A 113 -14.02 -8.95 -3.93
C ARG A 113 -13.96 -9.94 -5.09
N TYR A 114 -12.85 -10.65 -5.22
CA TYR A 114 -12.61 -11.67 -6.25
C TYR A 114 -11.72 -12.78 -5.73
#